data_AF-A0A1I6Y035-F1
#
_entry.id   AF-A0A1I6Y035-F1
#
_cell.length_a   1.000
_cell.length_b   1.000
_cell.length_c   1.000
_cell.angle_alpha   90.00
_cell.angle_beta   90.00
_cell.angle_gamma   90.00
#
_symmetry.space_group_name_H-M   'P 1'
#
loop_
_entity.id
_entity.type
_entity.pdbx_description
1 polymer ?
#
loop_
_entity_poly.entity_id
_entity_poly.type
_entity_poly.pdbx_seq_one_letter_code
_entity_poly.pdbx_strand_id
1 'polypeptide(L)'
;MTEISDIVPGHGPDGTPAAFVGDTTYADLGQLLQAEPALMAPEAAAGLALHVTHFARDGAYAVIDDPKSFESAYRERLEREDPNQPWQQNVMRLRDFGVPDFSAIHAPAHEGDALVFYASDALTGLPYRVTAPLSDLSSPDFAPLPLTPASAPPRATNASRQPQMQAPEPSAETTRKADQAQADTPPQFDPLPDDLPSLDD
;
A
#
# COMPACT_ATOMS: atom_id res chain seq x y z
N MET A 1 -33.82 -5.09 12.34
CA MET A 1 -32.56 -4.74 11.69
C MET A 1 -32.73 -3.33 11.18
N THR A 2 -31.87 -2.41 11.63
CA THR A 2 -31.75 -1.10 11.00
C THR A 2 -31.00 -1.33 9.69
N GLU A 3 -31.55 -0.92 8.55
CA GLU A 3 -30.75 -0.89 7.33
C GLU A 3 -29.75 0.25 7.46
N ILE A 4 -28.47 -0.07 7.24
CA ILE A 4 -27.42 0.94 7.12
C ILE A 4 -27.43 1.35 5.64
N SER A 5 -27.52 2.65 5.36
CA SER A 5 -27.41 3.19 4.01
C SER A 5 -26.12 2.72 3.35
N ASP A 6 -26.13 2.51 2.02
CA ASP A 6 -24.91 2.23 1.27
C ASP A 6 -24.07 3.51 1.19
N ILE A 7 -23.12 3.65 2.14
CA ILE A 7 -22.28 4.82 2.32
C ILE A 7 -20.91 4.53 1.71
N VAL A 8 -20.56 5.25 0.65
CA VAL A 8 -19.35 4.97 -0.15
C VAL A 8 -18.31 6.07 0.08
N PRO A 9 -17.04 5.76 0.43
CA PRO A 9 -15.96 6.74 0.47
C PRO A 9 -15.52 7.10 -0.95
N GLY A 10 -15.11 8.34 -1.16
CA GLY A 10 -14.52 8.79 -2.43
C GLY A 10 -14.01 10.22 -2.34
N HIS A 11 -13.96 10.92 -3.46
CA HIS A 11 -13.40 12.27 -3.52
C HIS A 11 -14.42 13.28 -4.02
N GLY A 12 -14.44 14.46 -3.38
CA GLY A 12 -15.19 15.62 -3.85
C GLY A 12 -14.63 16.15 -5.19
N PRO A 13 -15.35 17.08 -5.85
CA PRO A 13 -14.93 17.65 -7.13
C PRO A 13 -13.63 18.48 -7.05
N ASP A 14 -13.19 18.83 -5.83
CA ASP A 14 -11.92 19.49 -5.52
C ASP A 14 -10.78 18.50 -5.18
N GLY A 15 -11.06 17.20 -5.19
CA GLY A 15 -10.11 16.14 -4.80
C GLY A 15 -9.98 15.93 -3.30
N THR A 16 -10.82 16.55 -2.45
CA THR A 16 -10.80 16.29 -1.00
C THR A 16 -11.52 14.97 -0.65
N PRO A 17 -11.14 14.26 0.43
CA PRO A 17 -11.87 13.10 0.91
C PRO A 17 -13.33 13.44 1.24
N ALA A 18 -14.26 12.64 0.71
CA ALA A 18 -15.70 12.77 0.93
C ALA A 18 -16.34 11.39 1.14
N ALA A 19 -17.59 11.39 1.62
CA ALA A 19 -18.46 10.22 1.65
C ALA A 19 -19.79 10.50 0.93
N PHE A 20 -20.36 9.47 0.30
CA PHE A 20 -21.54 9.58 -0.54
C PHE A 20 -22.67 8.67 -0.04
N VAL A 21 -23.90 9.19 -0.01
CA VAL A 21 -25.13 8.44 0.29
C VAL A 21 -26.19 8.82 -0.74
N GLY A 22 -26.37 7.97 -1.75
CA GLY A 22 -27.12 8.32 -2.95
C GLY A 22 -26.54 9.60 -3.59
N ASP A 23 -27.39 10.60 -3.81
CA ASP A 23 -26.99 11.91 -4.36
C ASP A 23 -26.39 12.88 -3.30
N THR A 24 -26.31 12.48 -2.03
CA THR A 24 -25.80 13.34 -0.94
C THR A 24 -24.29 13.15 -0.76
N THR A 25 -23.55 14.25 -0.65
CA THR A 25 -22.10 14.26 -0.38
C THR A 25 -21.81 14.88 0.99
N TYR A 26 -20.96 14.23 1.78
CA TYR A 26 -20.48 14.70 3.08
C TYR A 26 -18.98 15.01 2.99
N ALA A 27 -18.60 16.26 3.30
CA ALA A 27 -17.22 16.74 3.17
C ALA A 27 -16.33 16.40 4.37
N ASP A 28 -16.91 15.95 5.48
CA ASP A 28 -16.17 15.47 6.65
C ASP A 28 -16.95 14.38 7.41
N LEU A 29 -16.21 13.63 8.23
CA LEU A 29 -16.76 12.54 9.04
C LEU A 29 -17.81 13.01 10.06
N GLY A 30 -17.70 14.24 10.58
CA GLY A 30 -18.67 14.79 11.53
C GLY A 30 -20.04 15.04 10.89
N GLN A 31 -20.07 15.57 9.66
CA GLN A 31 -21.29 15.73 8.88
C GLN A 31 -21.93 14.36 8.58
N LEU A 32 -21.12 13.37 8.17
CA LEU A 32 -21.60 12.02 7.91
C LEU A 32 -22.24 11.40 9.16
N LEU A 33 -21.57 11.46 10.32
CA LEU A 33 -22.08 10.88 11.57
C LEU A 33 -23.31 11.60 12.15
N GLN A 34 -23.51 12.89 11.81
CA GLN A 34 -24.74 13.62 12.16
C GLN A 34 -25.93 13.17 11.30
N ALA A 35 -25.71 12.85 10.02
CA ALA A 35 -26.76 12.38 9.12
C ALA A 35 -27.06 10.88 9.30
N GLU A 36 -26.01 10.07 9.49
CA GLU A 36 -26.06 8.61 9.59
C GLU A 36 -25.55 8.12 10.97
N PRO A 37 -26.24 8.43 12.08
CA PRO A 37 -25.80 8.05 13.43
C PRO A 37 -25.79 6.52 13.64
N ALA A 38 -26.40 5.74 12.74
CA ALA A 38 -26.33 4.29 12.73
C ALA A 38 -24.89 3.76 12.52
N LEU A 39 -23.99 4.54 11.92
CA LEU A 39 -22.56 4.21 11.81
C LEU A 39 -21.85 4.07 13.17
N MET A 40 -22.38 4.69 14.24
CA MET A 40 -21.86 4.54 15.60
C MET A 40 -22.32 3.26 16.31
N ALA A 41 -23.14 2.41 15.66
CA ALA A 41 -23.53 1.12 16.20
C ALA A 41 -22.35 0.12 16.13
N PRO A 42 -22.14 -0.77 17.12
CA PRO A 42 -21.08 -1.79 17.07
C PRO A 42 -21.13 -2.69 15.83
N GLU A 43 -22.33 -2.95 15.31
CA GLU A 43 -22.56 -3.74 14.09
C GLU A 43 -22.06 -3.03 12.82
N ALA A 44 -21.87 -1.71 12.86
CA ALA A 44 -21.39 -0.87 11.75
C ALA A 44 -19.87 -0.60 11.80
N ALA A 45 -19.14 -1.17 12.78
CA ALA A 45 -17.74 -0.84 13.06
C ALA A 45 -16.80 -0.97 11.84
N ALA A 46 -17.07 -1.90 10.90
CA ALA A 46 -16.28 -2.03 9.67
C ALA A 46 -16.49 -0.85 8.70
N GLY A 47 -17.74 -0.41 8.50
CA GLY A 47 -18.04 0.78 7.69
C GLY A 47 -17.48 2.05 8.35
N LEU A 48 -17.61 2.17 9.67
CA LEU A 48 -17.04 3.29 10.43
C LEU A 48 -15.51 3.34 10.30
N ALA A 49 -14.81 2.21 10.47
CA ALA A 49 -13.35 2.12 10.32
C ALA A 49 -12.88 2.52 8.91
N LEU A 50 -13.65 2.16 7.88
CA LEU A 50 -13.40 2.51 6.49
C LEU A 50 -13.54 4.03 6.26
N HIS A 51 -14.58 4.69 6.79
CA HIS A 51 -14.69 6.15 6.71
C HIS A 51 -13.64 6.88 7.56
N VAL A 52 -13.34 6.41 8.77
CA VAL A 52 -12.26 6.95 9.62
C VAL A 52 -10.91 6.91 8.90
N THR A 53 -10.59 5.78 8.27
CA THR A 53 -9.35 5.62 7.50
C THR A 53 -9.33 6.55 6.29
N HIS A 54 -10.44 6.63 5.56
CA HIS A 54 -10.58 7.48 4.38
C HIS A 54 -10.36 8.96 4.68
N PHE A 55 -11.12 9.53 5.63
CA PHE A 55 -11.00 10.95 5.98
C PHE A 55 -9.66 11.30 6.65
N ALA A 56 -9.04 10.38 7.40
CA ALA A 56 -7.79 10.66 8.11
C ALA A 56 -6.51 10.40 7.28
N ARG A 57 -6.56 9.53 6.27
CA ARG A 57 -5.38 9.03 5.53
C ARG A 57 -5.51 9.00 4.01
N ASP A 58 -6.64 9.40 3.44
CA ASP A 58 -6.82 9.60 2.00
C ASP A 58 -6.35 8.40 1.13
N GLY A 59 -6.85 7.21 1.47
CA GLY A 59 -6.52 5.97 0.74
C GLY A 59 -5.09 5.43 0.92
N ALA A 60 -4.22 6.09 1.70
CA ALA A 60 -2.88 5.58 1.98
C ALA A 60 -2.87 4.26 2.79
N TYR A 61 -4.01 3.90 3.39
CA TYR A 61 -4.23 2.65 4.11
C TYR A 61 -5.57 2.04 3.68
N ALA A 62 -5.63 0.70 3.59
CA ALA A 62 -6.85 -0.07 3.39
C ALA A 62 -7.23 -0.79 4.69
N VAL A 63 -8.51 -0.75 5.08
CA VAL A 63 -8.99 -1.48 6.26
C VAL A 63 -8.94 -2.98 6.03
N ILE A 64 -8.52 -3.74 7.04
CA ILE A 64 -8.57 -5.20 7.06
C ILE A 64 -9.89 -5.59 7.75
N ASP A 65 -10.93 -5.80 6.94
CA ASP A 65 -12.28 -6.20 7.37
C ASP A 65 -12.41 -7.73 7.52
N ASP A 66 -11.79 -8.50 6.62
CA ASP A 66 -11.58 -9.95 6.74
C ASP A 66 -10.09 -10.30 6.98
N PRO A 67 -9.71 -10.54 8.26
CA PRO A 67 -8.36 -10.97 8.63
C PRO A 67 -7.87 -12.24 7.92
N LYS A 68 -8.77 -13.18 7.55
CA LYS A 68 -8.38 -14.44 6.91
C LYS A 68 -8.06 -14.23 5.44
N SER A 69 -8.84 -13.41 4.74
CA SER A 69 -8.53 -13.02 3.36
C SER A 69 -7.23 -12.22 3.30
N PHE A 70 -7.00 -11.31 4.26
CA PHE A 70 -5.71 -10.61 4.39
C PHE A 70 -4.54 -11.57 4.64
N GLU A 71 -4.65 -12.49 5.61
CA GLU A 71 -3.61 -13.49 5.89
C GLU A 71 -3.27 -14.32 4.64
N SER A 72 -4.31 -14.81 3.94
CA SER A 72 -4.15 -15.60 2.72
C SER A 72 -3.39 -14.83 1.63
N ALA A 73 -3.83 -13.60 1.32
CA ALA A 73 -3.19 -12.75 0.32
C ALA A 73 -1.75 -12.36 0.70
N TYR A 74 -1.49 -12.10 1.98
CA TYR A 74 -0.14 -11.80 2.49
C TYR A 74 0.80 -13.00 2.32
N ARG A 75 0.35 -14.20 2.73
CA ARG A 75 1.13 -15.44 2.58
C ARG A 75 1.41 -15.76 1.12
N GLU A 76 0.42 -15.63 0.24
CA GLU A 76 0.58 -15.87 -1.19
C GLU A 76 1.60 -14.90 -1.81
N ARG A 77 1.58 -13.61 -1.43
CA ARG A 77 2.61 -12.64 -1.86
C ARG A 77 4.00 -13.03 -1.35
N LEU A 78 4.12 -13.46 -0.09
CA LEU A 78 5.39 -13.89 0.53
C LEU A 78 5.97 -15.16 -0.12
N GLU A 79 5.12 -16.08 -0.57
CA GLU A 79 5.50 -17.30 -1.30
C GLU A 79 5.99 -17.00 -2.72
N ARG A 80 5.45 -15.96 -3.38
CA ARG A 80 5.89 -15.50 -4.70
C ARG A 80 7.25 -14.78 -4.69
N GLU A 81 7.78 -14.39 -3.53
CA GLU A 81 9.10 -13.72 -3.41
C GLU A 81 10.27 -14.73 -3.31
N ASP A 82 11.26 -14.66 -4.21
CA ASP A 82 12.45 -15.54 -4.18
C ASP A 82 13.31 -15.29 -2.92
N PRO A 83 13.44 -16.26 -2.00
CA PRO A 83 14.20 -16.08 -0.76
C PRO A 83 15.71 -15.82 -0.97
N ASN A 84 16.25 -16.07 -2.16
CA ASN A 84 17.67 -15.87 -2.49
C ASN A 84 17.93 -14.56 -3.26
N GLN A 85 16.88 -13.87 -3.72
CA GLN A 85 17.04 -12.58 -4.38
C GLN A 85 17.70 -11.58 -3.41
N PRO A 86 18.80 -10.91 -3.81
CA PRO A 86 19.42 -9.89 -2.96
C PRO A 86 18.49 -8.69 -2.80
N TRP A 87 18.67 -7.94 -1.70
CA TRP A 87 17.98 -6.67 -1.51
C TRP A 87 18.25 -5.70 -2.68
N GLN A 88 17.22 -4.99 -3.12
CA GLN A 88 17.28 -4.01 -4.20
C GLN A 88 16.58 -2.73 -3.77
N GLN A 89 17.23 -1.59 -4.00
CA GLN A 89 16.62 -0.29 -3.75
C GLN A 89 15.36 -0.12 -4.60
N ASN A 90 14.30 0.42 -4.00
CA ASN A 90 12.97 0.63 -4.60
C ASN A 90 12.16 -0.65 -4.94
N VAL A 91 12.60 -1.84 -4.51
CA VAL A 91 11.80 -3.08 -4.63
C VAL A 91 11.24 -3.46 -3.26
N MET A 92 9.94 -3.27 -3.06
CA MET A 92 9.28 -3.52 -1.76
C MET A 92 8.89 -4.99 -1.60
N ARG A 93 9.59 -5.70 -0.71
CA ARG A 93 9.44 -7.13 -0.44
C ARG A 93 8.99 -7.37 1.00
N LEU A 94 7.96 -8.17 1.20
CA LEU A 94 7.48 -8.53 2.54
C LEU A 94 8.54 -9.28 3.35
N ARG A 95 9.36 -10.12 2.69
CA ARG A 95 10.48 -10.84 3.34
C ARG A 95 11.50 -9.91 4.00
N ASP A 96 11.69 -8.69 3.50
CA ASP A 96 12.67 -7.74 4.03
C ASP A 96 12.18 -7.05 5.32
N PHE A 97 10.87 -7.04 5.57
CA PHE A 97 10.25 -6.48 6.79
C PHE A 97 9.92 -7.54 7.84
N GLY A 98 9.60 -8.76 7.41
CA GLY A 98 9.16 -9.85 8.28
C GLY A 98 7.65 -10.11 8.19
N VAL A 99 7.16 -11.05 8.98
CA VAL A 99 5.80 -11.57 8.98
C VAL A 99 5.08 -11.14 10.27
N PRO A 100 3.86 -10.58 10.20
CA PRO A 100 3.08 -10.21 11.38
C PRO A 100 2.54 -11.45 12.11
N ASP A 101 2.17 -11.29 13.37
CA ASP A 101 1.30 -12.26 14.05
C ASP A 101 -0.16 -12.04 13.59
N PHE A 102 -0.60 -12.84 12.60
CA PHE A 102 -1.98 -12.81 12.11
C PHE A 102 -3.02 -13.12 13.18
N SER A 103 -2.65 -13.82 14.27
CA SER A 103 -3.59 -14.12 15.35
C SER A 103 -3.97 -12.91 16.19
N ALA A 104 -3.20 -11.81 16.10
CA ALA A 104 -3.55 -10.52 16.69
C ALA A 104 -4.48 -9.68 15.80
N ILE A 105 -4.60 -10.01 14.50
CA ILE A 105 -5.41 -9.24 13.54
C ILE A 105 -6.86 -9.70 13.64
N HIS A 106 -7.76 -8.75 13.88
CA HIS A 106 -9.19 -8.99 14.12
C HIS A 106 -10.04 -8.07 13.24
N ALA A 107 -11.31 -8.43 13.04
CA ALA A 107 -12.25 -7.55 12.35
C ALA A 107 -12.48 -6.25 13.17
N PRO A 108 -12.82 -5.13 12.54
CA PRO A 108 -13.11 -3.86 13.22
C PRO A 108 -14.18 -4.01 14.32
N ALA A 109 -13.92 -3.44 15.50
CA ALA A 109 -14.80 -3.56 16.66
C ALA A 109 -14.74 -2.33 17.58
N HIS A 110 -15.78 -2.14 18.40
CA HIS A 110 -15.75 -1.17 19.51
C HIS A 110 -15.15 -1.81 20.76
N GLU A 111 -14.02 -1.28 21.22
CA GLU A 111 -13.33 -1.66 22.46
C GLU A 111 -13.49 -0.53 23.48
N GLY A 112 -14.58 -0.57 24.26
CA GLY A 112 -14.87 0.46 25.28
C GLY A 112 -15.29 1.80 24.66
N ASP A 113 -14.45 2.82 24.81
CA ASP A 113 -14.62 4.18 24.27
C ASP A 113 -13.83 4.43 22.98
N ALA A 114 -13.27 3.38 22.36
CA ALA A 114 -12.54 3.45 21.09
C ALA A 114 -13.10 2.48 20.04
N LEU A 115 -13.01 2.88 18.78
CA LEU A 115 -13.03 1.98 17.63
C LEU A 115 -11.61 1.46 17.41
N VAL A 116 -11.47 0.13 17.38
CA VAL A 116 -10.20 -0.56 17.15
C VAL A 116 -10.33 -1.44 15.91
N PHE A 117 -9.34 -1.33 15.03
CA PHE A 117 -9.29 -2.11 13.80
C PHE A 117 -7.86 -2.27 13.32
N TYR A 118 -7.69 -2.97 12.20
CA TYR A 118 -6.40 -3.12 11.52
C TYR A 118 -6.49 -2.58 10.11
N ALA A 119 -5.39 -2.01 9.62
CA ALA A 119 -5.28 -1.51 8.27
C ALA A 119 -3.92 -1.89 7.67
N SER A 120 -3.89 -2.16 6.37
CA SER A 120 -2.65 -2.34 5.61
C SER A 120 -2.25 -1.03 4.94
N ASP A 121 -1.00 -0.64 5.08
CA ASP A 121 -0.42 0.46 4.30
C ASP A 121 -0.43 0.09 2.80
N ALA A 122 -0.95 0.98 1.96
CA ALA A 122 -1.26 0.67 0.56
C ALA A 122 -0.01 0.49 -0.33
N LEU A 123 1.14 1.05 0.07
CA LEU A 123 2.41 0.97 -0.67
C LEU A 123 3.20 -0.30 -0.31
N THR A 124 3.26 -0.62 0.98
CA THR A 124 4.08 -1.69 1.54
C THR A 124 3.30 -3.00 1.66
N GLY A 125 2.02 -2.92 2.01
CA GLY A 125 1.18 -4.05 2.45
C GLY A 125 1.41 -4.46 3.90
N LEU A 126 2.12 -3.66 4.71
CA LEU A 126 2.37 -3.96 6.12
C LEU A 126 1.15 -3.58 6.98
N PRO A 127 0.78 -4.41 7.98
CA PRO A 127 -0.38 -4.14 8.83
C PRO A 127 -0.04 -3.23 10.02
N TYR A 128 -1.00 -2.38 10.36
CA TYR A 128 -1.01 -1.45 11.47
C TYR A 128 -2.25 -1.71 12.33
N ARG A 129 -2.11 -1.61 13.66
CA ARG A 129 -3.25 -1.50 14.58
C ARG A 129 -3.68 -0.04 14.60
N VAL A 130 -4.97 0.21 14.36
CA VAL A 130 -5.56 1.54 14.40
C VAL A 130 -6.43 1.67 15.63
N THR A 131 -6.28 2.78 16.37
CA THR A 131 -7.13 3.12 17.51
C THR A 131 -7.69 4.52 17.31
N ALA A 132 -9.01 4.62 17.21
CA ALA A 132 -9.73 5.87 17.04
C ALA A 132 -10.66 6.07 18.25
N PRO A 133 -10.39 7.03 19.16
CA PRO A 133 -11.32 7.35 20.25
C PRO A 133 -12.69 7.73 19.67
N LEU A 134 -13.78 7.19 20.21
CA LEU A 134 -15.14 7.53 19.74
C LEU A 134 -15.50 9.01 19.98
N SER A 135 -14.73 9.69 20.83
CA SER A 135 -14.79 11.14 21.08
C SER A 135 -13.98 11.98 20.10
N ASP A 136 -13.01 11.40 19.39
CA ASP A 136 -12.22 12.04 18.33
C ASP A 136 -11.82 11.02 17.26
N LEU A 137 -12.79 10.74 16.39
CA LEU A 137 -12.59 9.87 15.23
C LEU A 137 -11.81 10.56 14.09
N SER A 138 -11.45 11.84 14.23
CA SER A 138 -10.65 12.59 13.25
C SER A 138 -9.14 12.42 13.44
N SER A 139 -8.70 11.97 14.62
CA SER A 139 -7.29 11.78 14.98
C SER A 139 -6.90 10.32 15.29
N PRO A 140 -7.20 9.33 14.42
CA PRO A 140 -6.83 7.93 14.67
C PRO A 140 -5.31 7.71 14.74
N ASP A 141 -4.86 6.97 15.76
CA ASP A 141 -3.47 6.52 15.90
C ASP A 141 -3.23 5.26 15.06
N PHE A 142 -2.12 5.24 14.30
CA PHE A 142 -1.73 4.14 13.41
C PHE A 142 -0.40 3.54 13.89
N ALA A 143 -0.47 2.51 14.73
CA ALA A 143 0.70 1.84 15.28
C ALA A 143 1.11 0.63 14.41
N PRO A 144 2.35 0.56 13.90
CA PRO A 144 2.80 -0.60 13.11
C PRO A 144 2.80 -1.87 13.98
N LEU A 145 2.33 -2.99 13.42
CA LEU A 145 2.40 -4.26 14.15
C LEU A 145 3.84 -4.77 14.26
N PRO A 146 4.20 -5.44 15.37
CA PRO A 146 5.49 -6.11 15.49
C PRO A 146 5.60 -7.24 14.46
N LEU A 147 6.71 -7.25 13.72
CA LEU A 147 6.99 -8.25 12.68
C LEU A 147 8.07 -9.22 13.17
N THR A 148 7.86 -10.51 12.95
CA THR A 148 8.88 -11.54 13.15
C THR A 148 9.69 -11.69 11.86
N PRO A 149 11.04 -11.68 11.89
CA PRO A 149 11.83 -11.87 10.68
C PRO A 149 11.41 -13.12 9.91
N ALA A 150 11.18 -12.99 8.61
CA ALA A 150 10.87 -14.15 7.76
C ALA A 150 12.04 -15.15 7.85
N SER A 151 11.74 -16.45 7.98
CA SER A 151 12.77 -17.49 8.10
C SER A 151 13.79 -17.35 6.97
N ALA A 152 15.03 -17.02 7.34
CA ALA A 152 16.11 -16.87 6.38
C ALA A 152 16.31 -18.19 5.61
N PRO A 153 16.66 -18.14 4.31
CA PRO A 153 17.15 -19.35 3.63
C PRO A 153 18.35 -19.89 4.42
N PRO A 154 18.54 -21.23 4.47
CA PRO A 154 19.72 -21.78 5.10
C PRO A 154 20.95 -21.17 4.44
N ARG A 155 21.75 -20.41 5.20
CA ARG A 155 23.02 -19.88 4.69
C ARG A 155 23.80 -21.05 4.14
N ALA A 156 23.99 -21.08 2.81
CA ALA A 156 25.01 -21.91 2.22
C ALA A 156 26.31 -21.53 2.94
N THR A 157 26.84 -22.44 3.76
CA THR A 157 28.07 -22.22 4.50
C THR A 157 29.15 -21.99 3.47
N ASN A 158 29.55 -20.73 3.31
CA ASN A 158 30.52 -20.30 2.32
C ASN A 158 31.92 -20.68 2.83
N ALA A 159 32.15 -21.99 2.87
CA ALA A 159 33.35 -22.62 3.35
C ALA A 159 34.46 -22.37 2.34
N SER A 160 35.32 -21.42 2.67
CA SER A 160 36.71 -21.36 2.19
C SER A 160 36.90 -21.41 0.67
N ARG A 161 36.52 -20.33 -0.02
CA ARG A 161 37.28 -19.86 -1.19
C ARG A 161 37.65 -18.39 -1.03
N GLN A 162 38.58 -18.12 -0.13
CA GLN A 162 39.50 -17.00 -0.35
C GLN A 162 40.30 -17.31 -1.63
N PRO A 163 40.27 -16.47 -2.67
CA PRO A 163 41.23 -16.57 -3.75
C PRO A 163 42.62 -16.33 -3.15
N GLN A 164 43.54 -17.28 -3.29
CA GLN A 164 44.93 -17.03 -2.93
C GLN A 164 45.45 -15.86 -3.77
N MET A 165 46.05 -14.88 -3.11
CA MET A 165 46.75 -13.79 -3.78
C MET A 165 47.88 -14.36 -4.65
N GLN A 166 47.77 -14.18 -5.97
CA GLN A 166 48.89 -14.22 -6.90
C GLN A 166 48.89 -12.93 -7.74
N ALA A 167 49.70 -11.97 -7.29
CA ALA A 167 50.49 -11.12 -8.20
C ALA A 167 51.81 -11.89 -8.48
N PRO A 168 52.43 -11.83 -9.67
CA PRO A 168 52.89 -10.62 -10.39
C PRO A 168 52.34 -10.53 -11.84
N GLU A 169 52.63 -9.56 -12.73
CA GLU A 169 53.32 -8.25 -12.73
C GLU A 169 52.78 -7.41 -13.93
N PRO A 170 53.12 -6.11 -14.10
CA PRO A 170 52.59 -5.28 -15.19
C PRO A 170 53.37 -5.43 -16.50
N SER A 171 52.68 -5.38 -17.66
CA SER A 171 53.36 -5.16 -18.96
C SER A 171 52.44 -4.66 -20.09
N ALA A 172 52.99 -3.72 -20.86
CA ALA A 172 52.66 -3.39 -22.25
C ALA A 172 51.25 -2.86 -22.59
N GLU A 173 51.10 -1.55 -22.35
CA GLU A 173 50.79 -0.57 -23.40
C GLU A 173 50.74 -1.11 -24.86
N THR A 174 49.61 -0.92 -25.56
CA THR A 174 49.58 -0.83 -27.03
C THR A 174 48.43 0.06 -27.49
N THR A 175 48.79 1.20 -28.08
CA THR A 175 47.88 2.21 -28.62
C THR A 175 47.50 1.92 -30.08
N ARG A 176 46.21 1.75 -30.37
CA ARG A 176 45.57 2.09 -31.68
C ARG A 176 44.12 2.54 -31.39
N LYS A 177 43.81 3.84 -31.37
CA LYS A 177 43.54 4.77 -32.50
C LYS A 177 42.36 4.37 -33.40
N ALA A 178 41.30 5.17 -33.29
CA ALA A 178 40.26 5.52 -34.27
C ALA A 178 39.44 4.40 -34.95
N ASP A 179 38.12 4.45 -34.76
CA ASP A 179 37.25 4.89 -35.86
C ASP A 179 36.07 5.74 -35.33
N GLN A 180 35.41 6.50 -36.21
CA GLN A 180 34.47 7.58 -35.87
C GLN A 180 33.42 7.70 -36.97
N ALA A 181 32.18 7.23 -36.73
CA ALA A 181 31.01 7.65 -37.51
C ALA A 181 29.67 7.21 -36.89
N GLN A 182 28.70 8.14 -36.92
CA GLN A 182 27.27 7.92 -37.22
C GLN A 182 26.40 7.07 -36.25
N ALA A 183 25.12 7.38 -36.03
CA ALA A 183 24.35 8.55 -36.44
C ALA A 183 23.35 8.94 -35.34
N ASP A 184 23.21 10.23 -35.11
CA ASP A 184 22.09 10.81 -34.38
C ASP A 184 20.90 10.90 -35.35
N THR A 185 19.76 10.32 -34.99
CA THR A 185 18.52 10.42 -35.77
C THR A 185 17.35 10.47 -34.80
N PRO A 186 16.80 11.66 -34.52
CA PRO A 186 15.59 11.78 -33.71
C PRO A 186 14.40 11.17 -34.46
N PRO A 187 13.45 10.52 -33.76
CA PRO A 187 12.26 9.98 -34.39
C PRO A 187 11.40 11.11 -34.96
N GLN A 188 10.99 10.98 -36.23
CA GLN A 188 9.93 11.83 -36.78
C GLN A 188 8.61 11.44 -36.10
N PHE A 189 7.97 12.41 -35.45
CA PHE A 189 6.56 12.30 -35.08
C PHE A 189 5.71 12.57 -36.31
N ASP A 190 4.92 11.58 -36.74
CA ASP A 190 3.81 11.83 -37.67
C ASP A 190 2.76 12.72 -36.98
N PRO A 191 2.27 13.79 -37.63
CA PRO A 191 1.13 14.53 -37.13
C PRO A 191 -0.14 13.68 -37.23
N LEU A 192 -0.93 13.64 -36.16
CA LEU A 192 -2.27 13.03 -36.22
C LEU A 192 -3.15 13.78 -37.25
N PRO A 193 -4.04 13.07 -37.97
CA PRO A 193 -5.04 13.71 -38.80
C PRO A 193 -6.06 14.47 -37.95
N ASP A 194 -6.21 15.76 -38.25
CA ASP A 194 -7.12 16.71 -37.59
C ASP A 194 -8.53 16.59 -38.20
N ASP A 195 -9.15 15.42 -38.01
CA ASP A 195 -10.46 15.06 -38.60
C ASP A 195 -11.48 14.75 -37.48
N LEU A 196 -11.89 15.83 -36.79
CA LEU A 196 -13.09 15.82 -35.96
C LEU A 196 -14.26 16.34 -36.81
N PRO A 197 -15.34 15.55 -37.01
CA PRO A 197 -16.50 16.04 -37.74
C PRO A 197 -17.19 17.14 -36.93
N SER A 198 -17.40 18.30 -37.56
CA SER A 198 -18.31 19.34 -37.06
C SER A 198 -19.69 18.73 -36.79
N LEU A 199 -20.18 18.87 -35.57
CA LEU A 199 -21.56 18.58 -35.24
C LEU A 199 -22.37 19.85 -35.49
N ASP A 200 -23.01 19.93 -36.65
CA ASP A 200 -23.97 20.99 -36.99
C ASP A 200 -25.34 20.74 -36.32
N ASP A 201 -25.88 21.82 -35.75
CA ASP A 201 -27.25 22.06 -35.19
C ASP A 201 -27.75 21.16 -34.02
#